data_AF-A0A7J7TPL5-F1
#
_entry.id   AF-A0A7J7TPL5-F1
#
_cell.length_a   1.000
_cell.length_b   1.000
_cell.length_c   1.000
_cell.angle_alpha   90.00
_cell.angle_beta   90.00
_cell.angle_gamma   90.00
#
_symmetry.space_group_name_H-M   'P 1'
#
loop_
_entity.id
_entity.type
_entity.pdbx_description
1 polymer ?
#
loop_
_entity_poly.entity_id
_entity_poly.type
_entity_poly.pdbx_seq_one_letter_code
_entity_poly.pdbx_strand_id
1 'polypeptide(L)'
;MADEKEKETSELQVADMQRKIKEAFEVFDHELNNTVDVREIGTIIRSLGCCPNEGELHDLLAEVEEEEPTGYIRFEKFLPVMTNILLERRYRPIPEEVLLRAFEVLDPTKRGYLSKEELVKYMTEEGAVSLRRSG
;
A
#
# COMPACT_ATOMS: atom_id res chain seq x y z
N MET A 1 15.31 1.56 33.96
CA MET A 1 15.81 0.25 33.48
C MET A 1 14.81 -0.51 32.63
N ALA A 2 13.57 -0.81 33.05
CA ALA A 2 12.58 -1.46 32.16
C ALA A 2 12.05 -0.49 31.07
N ASP A 3 11.62 0.72 31.47
CA ASP A 3 11.17 1.77 30.54
C ASP A 3 12.25 2.22 29.54
N GLU A 4 13.51 2.26 29.95
CA GLU A 4 14.63 2.64 29.07
C GLU A 4 14.89 1.57 28.01
N LYS A 5 14.75 0.29 28.38
CA LYS A 5 14.95 -0.83 27.45
C LYS A 5 13.83 -0.91 26.42
N GLU A 6 12.59 -0.68 26.82
CA GLU A 6 11.42 -0.68 25.91
C GLU A 6 11.47 0.49 24.93
N LYS A 7 11.85 1.68 25.42
CA LYS A 7 12.05 2.87 24.58
C LYS A 7 13.19 2.68 23.57
N GLU A 8 14.32 2.13 24.01
CA GLU A 8 15.48 1.85 23.15
C GLU A 8 15.13 0.80 22.07
N THR A 9 14.35 -0.24 22.39
CA THR A 9 13.84 -1.17 21.36
C THR A 9 12.89 -0.52 20.36
N SER A 10 12.05 0.44 20.78
CA SER A 10 11.14 1.15 19.89
C SER A 10 11.87 2.10 18.94
N GLU A 11 12.90 2.81 19.42
CA GLU A 11 13.71 3.73 18.60
C GLU A 11 14.51 2.98 17.53
N LEU A 12 15.09 1.83 17.88
CA LEU A 12 15.77 0.95 16.93
C LEU A 12 14.81 0.42 15.85
N GLN A 13 13.59 0.06 16.23
CA GLN A 13 12.56 -0.38 15.25
C GLN A 13 12.19 0.73 14.27
N VAL A 14 12.03 1.98 14.76
CA VAL A 14 11.74 3.13 13.89
C VAL A 14 12.89 3.40 12.93
N ALA A 15 14.13 3.36 13.41
CA ALA A 15 15.31 3.55 12.57
C ALA A 15 15.41 2.48 11.47
N ASP A 16 15.14 1.21 11.80
CA ASP A 16 15.10 0.13 10.81
C ASP A 16 13.99 0.31 9.77
N MET A 17 12.81 0.81 10.18
CA MET A 17 11.73 1.13 9.25
C MET A 17 12.09 2.28 8.33
N GLN A 18 12.63 3.37 8.87
CA GLN A 18 13.06 4.53 8.08
C GLN A 18 14.16 4.16 7.08
N ARG A 19 15.09 3.26 7.47
CA ARG A 19 16.09 2.72 6.55
C ARG A 19 15.43 1.99 5.38
N LYS A 20 14.47 1.09 5.64
CA LYS A 20 13.75 0.37 4.59
C LYS A 20 12.94 1.29 3.68
N ILE A 21 12.28 2.30 4.26
CA ILE A 21 11.55 3.33 3.50
C ILE A 21 12.49 4.05 2.55
N LYS A 22 13.68 4.45 3.03
CA LYS A 22 14.71 5.09 2.23
C LYS A 22 15.21 4.19 1.11
N GLU A 23 15.59 2.96 1.42
CA GLU A 23 16.06 1.98 0.44
C GLU A 23 15.01 1.73 -0.66
N ALA A 24 13.73 1.62 -0.29
CA ALA A 24 12.65 1.47 -1.26
C ALA A 24 12.44 2.70 -2.13
N PHE A 25 12.59 3.91 -1.57
CA PHE A 25 12.43 5.16 -2.30
C PHE A 25 13.59 5.41 -3.29
N GLU A 26 14.83 5.16 -2.87
CA GLU A 26 16.04 5.35 -3.69
C GLU A 26 16.08 4.45 -4.93
N VAL A 27 15.35 3.33 -4.94
CA VAL A 27 15.20 2.48 -6.14
C VAL A 27 14.49 3.22 -7.29
N PHE A 28 13.61 4.17 -6.96
CA PHE A 28 12.79 4.93 -7.91
C PHE A 28 13.30 6.37 -8.11
N ASP A 29 14.15 6.89 -7.21
CA ASP A 29 14.84 8.17 -7.40
C ASP A 29 15.97 8.05 -8.43
N HIS A 30 15.59 8.04 -9.71
CA HIS A 30 16.52 7.89 -10.82
C HIS A 30 17.52 9.06 -10.96
N GLU A 31 17.16 10.24 -10.45
CA GLU A 31 17.96 11.46 -10.58
C GLU A 31 18.82 11.75 -9.34
N LEU A 32 18.69 10.93 -8.29
CA LEU A 32 19.38 11.09 -6.99
C LEU A 32 19.14 12.48 -6.38
N ASN A 33 17.93 13.01 -6.59
CA ASN A 33 17.54 14.35 -6.15
C ASN A 33 16.57 14.31 -4.94
N ASN A 34 16.34 13.13 -4.37
CA ASN A 34 15.37 12.83 -3.31
C ASN A 34 13.91 13.10 -3.70
N THR A 35 13.58 12.95 -4.97
CA THR A 35 12.20 13.01 -5.47
C THR A 35 11.87 11.81 -6.33
N VAL A 36 10.59 11.42 -6.35
CA VAL A 36 10.07 10.35 -7.21
C VAL A 36 8.79 10.82 -7.88
N ASP A 37 8.47 10.27 -9.04
CA ASP A 37 7.23 10.58 -9.72
C ASP A 37 6.03 10.08 -8.88
N VAL A 38 4.98 10.89 -8.81
CA VAL A 38 3.75 10.57 -8.05
C VAL A 38 3.17 9.20 -8.44
N ARG A 39 3.33 8.78 -9.69
CA ARG A 39 2.86 7.49 -10.23
C ARG A 39 3.60 6.29 -9.64
N GLU A 40 4.79 6.49 -9.08
CA GLU A 40 5.62 5.42 -8.53
C GLU A 40 5.34 5.14 -7.05
N ILE A 41 4.70 6.09 -6.35
CA ILE A 41 4.42 5.99 -4.91
C ILE A 41 3.62 4.73 -4.57
N GLY A 42 2.62 4.37 -5.37
CA GLY A 42 1.86 3.14 -5.14
C GLY A 42 2.73 1.89 -5.19
N THR A 43 3.74 1.85 -6.07
CA THR A 43 4.69 0.74 -6.17
C THR A 43 5.65 0.71 -4.99
N ILE A 44 6.16 1.87 -4.56
CA ILE A 44 7.02 2.00 -3.37
C ILE A 44 6.30 1.52 -2.11
N ILE A 45 5.05 1.94 -1.90
CA ILE A 45 4.26 1.51 -0.73
C ILE A 45 4.05 -0.01 -0.76
N ARG A 46 3.79 -0.57 -1.95
CA ARG A 46 3.64 -2.02 -2.13
C ARG A 46 4.93 -2.81 -1.88
N SER A 47 6.09 -2.27 -2.25
CA SER A 47 7.37 -2.92 -1.95
C SER A 47 7.70 -2.93 -0.45
N LEU A 48 7.15 -1.97 0.31
CA LEU A 48 7.21 -1.93 1.78
C LEU A 48 6.23 -2.88 2.47
N GLY A 49 5.46 -3.67 1.72
CA GLY A 49 4.54 -4.68 2.25
C GLY A 49 3.15 -4.15 2.60
N CYS A 50 2.81 -2.92 2.16
CA CYS A 50 1.49 -2.34 2.32
C CYS A 50 0.66 -2.55 1.03
N CYS A 51 -0.65 -2.72 1.12
CA CYS A 51 -1.55 -2.89 -0.02
C CYS A 51 -2.74 -1.92 0.08
N PRO A 52 -2.53 -0.60 -0.06
CA PRO A 52 -3.63 0.34 -0.11
C PRO A 52 -4.49 0.08 -1.35
N ASN A 53 -5.80 0.29 -1.21
CA ASN A 53 -6.68 0.41 -2.35
C ASN A 53 -6.50 1.77 -3.05
N GLU A 54 -7.15 1.98 -4.20
CA GLU A 54 -6.95 3.18 -5.01
C GLU A 54 -7.38 4.47 -4.28
N GLY A 55 -8.47 4.43 -3.51
CA GLY A 55 -8.92 5.58 -2.72
C GLY A 55 -7.96 5.89 -1.57
N GLU A 56 -7.51 4.86 -0.87
CA GLU A 56 -6.50 5.01 0.20
C GLU A 56 -5.16 5.54 -0.30
N LEU A 57 -4.74 5.12 -1.49
CA LEU A 57 -3.54 5.63 -2.14
C LEU A 57 -3.71 7.10 -2.53
N HIS A 58 -4.87 7.47 -3.07
CA HIS A 58 -5.19 8.86 -3.38
C HIS A 58 -5.15 9.75 -2.13
N ASP A 59 -5.74 9.29 -1.02
CA ASP A 59 -5.72 10.03 0.26
C ASP A 59 -4.29 10.20 0.79
N LEU A 60 -3.45 9.16 0.68
CA LEU A 60 -2.04 9.23 1.05
C LEU A 60 -1.27 10.23 0.16
N LEU A 61 -1.50 10.19 -1.15
CA LEU A 61 -0.88 11.12 -2.10
C LEU A 61 -1.20 12.56 -1.74
N ALA A 62 -2.46 12.86 -1.41
CA ALA A 62 -2.88 14.18 -0.95
C ALA A 62 -2.19 14.62 0.37
N GLU A 63 -1.78 13.67 1.22
CA GLU A 63 -1.06 13.95 2.46
C GLU A 63 0.43 14.28 2.23
N VAL A 64 1.05 13.64 1.23
CA VAL A 64 2.50 13.79 0.94
C VAL A 64 2.81 14.84 -0.14
N GLU A 65 1.82 15.25 -0.93
CA GLU A 65 1.99 16.26 -1.98
C GLU A 65 2.22 17.66 -1.39
N GLU A 66 2.81 18.52 -2.21
CA GLU A 66 2.99 19.95 -1.89
C GLU A 66 1.69 20.73 -2.11
N GLU A 67 1.63 21.95 -1.57
CA GLU A 67 0.50 22.86 -1.83
C GLU A 67 0.30 23.09 -3.34
N GLU A 68 1.41 23.22 -4.08
CA GLU A 68 1.43 23.21 -5.54
C GLU A 68 1.86 21.83 -6.08
N PRO A 69 0.98 21.12 -6.80
CA PRO A 69 1.29 19.81 -7.35
C PRO A 69 2.37 19.92 -8.44
N THR A 70 3.52 19.31 -8.18
CA THR A 70 4.67 19.31 -9.10
C THR A 70 4.73 18.08 -10.00
N GLY A 71 3.92 17.06 -9.71
CA GLY A 71 4.03 15.71 -10.29
C GLY A 71 5.10 14.83 -9.62
N TYR A 72 5.85 15.38 -8.66
CA TYR A 72 6.89 14.68 -7.91
C TYR A 72 6.64 14.79 -6.41
N ILE A 73 7.00 13.73 -5.68
CA ILE A 73 6.94 13.67 -4.22
C ILE A 73 8.35 13.72 -3.67
N ARG A 74 8.58 14.61 -2.70
CA ARG A 74 9.87 14.74 -2.00
C ARG A 74 9.98 13.69 -0.89
N PHE A 75 11.16 13.10 -0.74
CA PHE A 75 11.43 12.11 0.31
C PHE A 75 11.12 12.63 1.72
N GLU A 76 11.40 13.92 1.98
CA GLU A 76 11.16 14.55 3.29
C GLU A 76 9.68 14.60 3.68
N LYS A 77 8.77 14.61 2.70
CA LYS A 77 7.32 14.55 2.92
C LYS A 77 6.82 13.12 3.05
N PHE A 78 7.38 12.22 2.23
CA PHE A 78 7.01 10.82 2.22
C PHE A 78 7.43 10.06 3.49
N LEU A 79 8.66 10.27 3.96
CA LEU A 79 9.24 9.55 5.09
C LEU A 79 8.38 9.60 6.38
N PRO A 80 7.94 10.78 6.90
CA PRO A 80 7.16 10.83 8.12
C PRO A 80 5.80 10.12 7.99
N VAL A 81 5.10 10.34 6.87
CA VAL A 81 3.79 9.72 6.60
C VAL A 81 3.92 8.20 6.52
N MET A 82 4.89 7.71 5.74
CA MET A 82 5.12 6.27 5.57
C MET A 82 5.61 5.62 6.87
N THR A 83 6.43 6.31 7.66
CA THR A 83 6.84 5.83 8.99
C THR A 83 5.63 5.62 9.89
N ASN A 84 4.69 6.57 9.91
CA ASN A 84 3.47 6.45 10.71
C ASN A 84 2.59 5.28 10.23
N ILE A 85 2.43 5.13 8.92
CA ILE A 85 1.68 4.01 8.33
C ILE A 85 2.23 2.65 8.78
N LEU A 86 3.56 2.48 8.77
CA LEU A 86 4.19 1.23 9.20
C LEU A 86 4.05 1.00 10.71
N LEU A 87 4.19 2.05 11.52
CA LEU A 87 4.00 1.99 12.97
C LEU A 87 2.57 1.59 13.35
N GLU A 88 1.58 2.21 12.72
CA GLU A 88 0.16 1.94 12.91
C GLU A 88 -0.30 0.64 12.22
N ARG A 89 0.59 0.02 11.41
CA ARG A 89 0.32 -1.17 10.61
C ARG A 89 -0.94 -0.98 9.73
N ARG A 90 -1.05 0.18 9.10
CA ARG A 90 -2.08 0.51 8.11
C ARG A 90 -1.81 -0.22 6.79
N TYR A 91 -2.86 -0.38 5.99
CA TYR A 91 -2.80 -1.02 4.65
C TYR A 91 -2.19 -2.42 4.67
N ARG A 92 -2.47 -3.20 5.72
CA ARG A 92 -1.97 -4.58 5.78
C ARG A 92 -2.56 -5.42 4.63
N PRO A 93 -1.77 -6.29 4.00
CA PRO A 93 -2.28 -7.23 3.02
C PRO A 93 -3.42 -8.06 3.61
N ILE A 94 -4.40 -8.40 2.77
CA ILE A 94 -5.48 -9.31 3.17
C ILE A 94 -4.83 -10.66 3.52
N PRO A 95 -5.13 -11.25 4.69
CA PRO A 95 -4.58 -12.55 5.05
C PRO A 95 -4.87 -13.61 4.00
N GLU A 96 -3.90 -14.48 3.73
CA GLU A 96 -4.02 -15.53 2.70
C GLU A 96 -5.25 -16.41 2.90
N GLU A 97 -5.58 -16.77 4.15
CA GLU A 97 -6.77 -17.55 4.49
C GLU A 97 -8.09 -16.85 4.11
N VAL A 98 -8.11 -15.52 4.11
CA VAL A 98 -9.28 -14.74 3.71
C VAL A 98 -9.36 -14.70 2.19
N LEU A 99 -8.23 -14.48 1.50
CA LEU A 99 -8.17 -14.51 0.04
C LEU A 99 -8.55 -15.89 -0.51
N LEU A 100 -8.05 -16.97 0.08
CA LEU A 100 -8.36 -18.34 -0.32
C LEU A 100 -9.86 -18.62 -0.16
N ARG A 101 -10.45 -18.26 0.98
CA ARG A 101 -11.90 -18.42 1.19
C ARG A 101 -12.72 -17.58 0.21
N ALA A 102 -12.29 -16.36 -0.09
CA ALA A 102 -12.95 -15.53 -1.10
C ALA A 102 -12.87 -16.17 -2.49
N PHE A 103 -11.73 -16.76 -2.84
CA PHE A 103 -11.54 -17.49 -4.09
C PHE A 103 -12.43 -18.75 -4.16
N GLU A 104 -12.53 -19.52 -3.07
CA GLU A 104 -13.39 -20.71 -3.00
C GLU A 104 -14.88 -20.39 -3.23
N VAL A 105 -15.34 -19.18 -2.87
CA VAL A 105 -16.71 -18.72 -3.18
C VAL A 105 -16.92 -18.57 -4.70
N LEU A 106 -15.87 -18.15 -5.43
CA LEU A 106 -15.91 -18.00 -6.88
C LEU A 106 -15.70 -19.33 -7.63
N ASP A 107 -15.08 -20.33 -7.00
CA ASP A 107 -14.90 -21.69 -7.54
C ASP A 107 -15.71 -22.72 -6.74
N PRO A 108 -17.04 -22.77 -6.93
CA PRO A 108 -17.91 -23.70 -6.20
C PRO A 108 -17.59 -25.17 -6.51
N THR A 109 -16.94 -25.41 -7.65
CA THR A 109 -16.52 -26.74 -8.10
C THR A 109 -15.19 -27.20 -7.50
N LYS A 110 -14.48 -26.35 -6.75
CA LYS A 110 -13.17 -26.63 -6.13
C LYS A 110 -12.12 -27.17 -7.12
N ARG A 111 -12.11 -26.61 -8.32
CA ARG A 111 -11.08 -26.92 -9.34
C ARG A 111 -9.72 -26.35 -8.98
N GLY A 112 -9.66 -25.32 -8.12
CA GLY A 112 -8.45 -24.60 -7.74
C GLY A 112 -8.03 -23.53 -8.76
N TYR A 113 -8.87 -23.22 -9.76
CA TYR A 113 -8.61 -22.18 -10.76
C TYR A 113 -9.93 -21.59 -11.29
N LEU A 114 -9.90 -20.30 -11.65
CA LEU A 114 -10.98 -19.63 -12.39
C LEU A 114 -10.57 -19.48 -13.86
N SER A 115 -11.48 -19.79 -14.76
CA SER A 115 -11.29 -19.49 -16.18
C SER A 115 -11.38 -17.99 -16.42
N LYS A 116 -10.84 -17.54 -17.56
CA LYS A 116 -10.96 -16.14 -17.98
C LYS A 116 -12.42 -15.72 -18.07
N GLU A 117 -13.28 -16.58 -18.61
CA GLU A 117 -14.70 -16.33 -18.81
C GLU A 117 -15.43 -16.18 -17.46
N GLU A 118 -15.11 -17.04 -16.50
CA GLU A 118 -15.65 -16.97 -15.13
C GLU A 118 -15.22 -15.67 -14.44
N LEU A 119 -13.92 -15.35 -14.50
CA LEU A 119 -13.41 -14.12 -13.91
C LEU A 119 -14.06 -12.87 -14.53
N VAL A 120 -14.15 -12.82 -15.87
CA VAL A 120 -14.80 -11.71 -16.57
C VAL A 120 -16.26 -11.60 -16.13
N LYS A 121 -17.00 -12.71 -16.12
CA LYS A 121 -18.40 -12.75 -15.67
C LYS A 121 -18.52 -12.16 -14.26
N TYR A 122 -17.75 -12.65 -13.30
CA TYR A 122 -17.77 -12.16 -11.92
C TYR A 122 -17.45 -10.67 -11.84
N MET A 123 -16.42 -10.19 -12.55
CA MET A 123 -16.06 -8.76 -12.54
C MET A 123 -17.14 -7.87 -13.16
N THR A 124 -17.84 -8.33 -14.21
CA THR A 124 -18.86 -7.53 -14.91
C THR A 124 -20.25 -7.61 -14.30
N GLU A 125 -20.64 -8.76 -13.74
CA GLU A 125 -21.99 -9.03 -13.26
C GLU A 125 -22.12 -8.91 -11.74
N GLU A 126 -21.04 -9.21 -10.99
CA GLU A 126 -21.09 -9.31 -9.53
C GLU A 126 -20.17 -8.28 -8.84
N GLY A 127 -19.05 -7.89 -9.46
CA GLY A 127 -18.08 -6.93 -8.90
C GLY A 127 -18.41 -5.45 -9.13
N ALA A 128 -19.06 -5.11 -10.25
CA ALA A 128 -19.37 -3.71 -10.61
C ALA A 128 -20.71 -3.18 -10.07
N VAL A 129 -21.56 -4.05 -9.49
CA VAL A 129 -22.94 -3.70 -9.15
C VAL A 129 -23.04 -2.72 -7.97
N SER A 130 -21.99 -2.58 -7.15
CA SER A 130 -22.00 -1.63 -6.03
C SER A 130 -21.71 -0.17 -6.43
N LEU A 131 -21.26 0.09 -7.67
CA LEU A 131 -20.91 1.45 -8.15
C LEU A 131 -21.97 2.07 -9.11
N ARG A 132 -23.04 1.34 -9.45
CA ARG A 132 -24.11 1.83 -10.35
C ARG A 132 -25.45 2.10 -9.65
N ARG A 133 -25.49 2.15 -8.33
CA ARG A 133 -26.72 2.44 -7.56
C ARG A 133 -26.57 3.68 -6.67
N SER A 134 -26.26 4.80 -7.30
CA SER A 134 -26.55 6.13 -6.76
C SER A 134 -26.57 7.12 -7.92
N GLY A 135 -27.71 7.14 -8.61
CA GLY A 135 -28.15 8.19 -9.52
C GLY A 135 -29.57 8.57 -9.14
#